data_AF-A0A355IL18-F1
#
_entry.id   AF-A0A355IL18-F1
#
_cell.length_a   1.000
_cell.length_b   1.000
_cell.length_c   1.000
_cell.angle_alpha   90.00
_cell.angle_beta   90.00
_cell.angle_gamma   90.00
#
_symmetry.space_group_name_H-M   'P 1'
#
loop_
_entity.id
_entity.type
_entity.pdbx_description
1 polymer ?
#
loop_
_entity_poly.entity_id
_entity_poly.type
_entity_poly.pdbx_seq_one_letter_code
_entity_poly.pdbx_strand_id
1 'polypeptide(L)'
;MLRSKASLSYNVKGLPLEPFAFVEFHHLLNKKGDPMSYEKYRVGGGLKYTYKKTLSVKLGYLYTAESDLDEGEKANVLTVGFGYKF
;
A
#
# COMPACT_ATOMS: atom_id res chain seq x y z
N MET A 1 -2.58 -17.19 6.88
CA MET A 1 -2.62 -16.15 5.83
C MET A 1 -1.21 -15.66 5.60
N LEU A 2 -0.71 -15.68 4.35
CA LEU A 2 0.60 -15.13 4.01
C LEU A 2 0.39 -13.80 3.28
N ARG A 3 1.17 -12.78 3.64
CA ARG A 3 1.11 -11.47 3.01
C ARG A 3 2.45 -11.17 2.33
N SER A 4 2.39 -10.88 1.04
CA SER A 4 3.54 -10.51 0.23
C SER A 4 3.41 -9.05 -0.18
N LYS A 5 4.42 -8.22 0.07
CA LYS A 5 4.40 -6.80 -0.30
C LYS A 5 5.67 -6.41 -1.04
N ALA A 6 5.50 -5.83 -2.22
CA ALA A 6 6.56 -5.12 -2.94
C ALA A 6 6.30 -3.62 -2.84
N SER A 7 7.32 -2.85 -2.47
CA SER A 7 7.22 -1.40 -2.36
C SER A 7 8.44 -0.71 -2.93
N LEU A 8 8.20 0.39 -3.64
CA LEU A 8 9.21 1.29 -4.14
C LEU A 8 8.99 2.68 -3.55
N SER A 9 10.05 3.31 -3.09
CA SER A 9 10.06 4.71 -2.72
C SER A 9 11.31 5.39 -3.27
N TYR A 10 11.20 6.70 -3.51
CA TYR A 10 12.30 7.48 -4.02
C TYR A 10 12.44 8.77 -3.22
N ASN A 11 13.63 9.03 -2.68
CA ASN A 11 13.93 10.28 -2.00
C ASN A 11 14.41 11.31 -3.03
N VAL A 12 13.58 12.31 -3.31
CA VAL A 12 13.88 13.31 -4.33
C VAL A 12 14.97 14.24 -3.81
N LYS A 13 16.16 14.17 -4.42
CA LYS A 13 17.30 14.99 -4.01
C LYS A 13 16.95 16.48 -4.03
N GLY A 14 17.17 17.16 -2.92
CA GLY A 14 16.92 18.59 -2.77
C GLY A 14 15.47 18.98 -2.48
N LEU A 15 14.53 18.03 -2.45
CA LEU A 15 13.14 18.27 -2.09
C LEU A 15 12.75 17.46 -0.84
N PRO A 16 11.92 18.01 0.06
CA PRO A 16 11.36 17.29 1.21
C PRO A 16 10.24 16.31 0.82
N LEU A 17 10.34 15.68 -0.36
CA LEU A 17 9.29 14.86 -0.96
C LEU A 17 9.80 13.44 -1.24
N GLU A 18 8.99 12.47 -0.87
CA GLU A 18 9.26 11.05 -1.07
C GLU A 18 8.00 10.40 -1.68
N PRO A 19 7.90 10.32 -3.03
CA PRO A 19 6.91 9.49 -3.69
C PRO A 19 7.13 8.01 -3.34
N PHE A 20 6.02 7.29 -3.20
CA PHE A 20 6.03 5.85 -2.97
C PHE A 20 4.91 5.16 -3.75
N ALA A 21 5.13 3.91 -4.10
CA ALA A 21 4.15 3.00 -4.66
C ALA A 21 4.34 1.59 -4.07
N PHE A 22 3.28 0.79 -4.03
CA PHE A 22 3.36 -0.58 -3.56
C PHE A 22 2.25 -1.44 -4.15
N VAL A 23 2.53 -2.74 -4.19
CA VAL A 23 1.56 -3.80 -4.44
C VAL A 23 1.68 -4.81 -3.29
N GLU A 24 0.53 -5.27 -2.81
CA GLU A 24 0.42 -6.20 -1.69
C GLU A 24 -0.60 -7.30 -2.02
N PHE A 25 -0.20 -8.56 -1.84
CA PHE A 25 -1.02 -9.74 -2.07
C PHE A 25 -1.25 -10.47 -0.75
N HIS A 26 -2.47 -10.94 -0.54
CA HIS A 26 -2.86 -11.77 0.59
C HIS A 26 -3.22 -13.16 0.10
N HIS A 27 -2.41 -14.15 0.48
CA HIS A 27 -2.50 -15.53 0.02
C HIS A 27 -3.19 -16.44 1.05
N LEU A 28 -4.00 -17.36 0.53
CA LEU A 28 -4.68 -18.40 1.32
C LEU A 28 -3.77 -19.63 1.41
N LEU A 29 -3.15 -19.84 2.57
CA LEU A 29 -2.22 -20.96 2.80
C LEU A 29 -2.90 -22.35 2.90
N ASN A 30 -4.23 -22.40 2.95
CA ASN A 30 -4.99 -23.63 3.22
C ASN A 30 -5.82 -24.16 2.03
N LYS A 31 -5.70 -23.58 0.82
CA LYS A 31 -6.40 -24.12 -0.37
C LYS A 31 -5.63 -25.34 -0.90
N LYS A 32 -6.15 -26.56 -0.63
CA LYS A 32 -5.65 -27.79 -1.25
C LYS A 32 -5.80 -27.67 -2.78
N GLY A 33 -4.68 -27.67 -3.51
CA GLY A 33 -4.65 -27.70 -4.97
C GLY A 33 -4.17 -26.43 -5.67
N ASP A 34 -4.04 -25.31 -4.96
CA ASP A 34 -3.50 -24.06 -5.55
C ASP A 34 -2.72 -23.23 -4.50
N PRO A 35 -1.41 -23.46 -4.34
CA PRO A 35 -0.57 -22.76 -3.36
C PRO A 35 -0.31 -21.28 -3.71
N MET A 36 -0.72 -20.81 -4.90
CA MET A 36 -0.57 -19.40 -5.32
C MET A 36 -1.89 -18.61 -5.28
N SER A 37 -3.03 -19.27 -4.99
CA SER A 37 -4.33 -18.58 -4.86
C SER A 37 -4.26 -17.44 -3.83
N TYR A 38 -4.67 -16.25 -4.26
CA TYR A 38 -4.73 -15.06 -3.45
C TYR A 38 -6.17 -14.62 -3.25
N GLU A 39 -6.51 -14.21 -2.03
CA GLU A 39 -7.84 -13.74 -1.65
C GLU A 39 -8.04 -12.28 -2.09
N LYS A 40 -6.99 -11.47 -1.89
CA LYS A 40 -7.06 -10.02 -1.97
C LYS A 40 -5.74 -9.44 -2.42
N TYR A 41 -5.80 -8.46 -3.31
CA TYR A 41 -4.65 -7.62 -3.63
C TYR A 41 -4.96 -6.15 -3.37
N ARG A 42 -3.91 -5.42 -3.03
CA ARG A 42 -3.95 -3.98 -2.79
C ARG A 42 -2.85 -3.32 -3.59
N VAL A 43 -3.20 -2.25 -4.28
CA VAL A 43 -2.26 -1.39 -4.99
C VAL A 43 -2.40 0.00 -4.43
N GLY A 44 -1.29 0.64 -4.10
CA GLY A 44 -1.35 1.97 -3.54
C GLY A 44 -0.12 2.79 -3.86
N GLY A 45 -0.27 4.09 -3.74
CA GLY A 45 0.81 5.03 -3.95
C GLY A 45 0.49 6.38 -3.36
N GLY A 46 1.49 7.25 -3.33
CA GLY A 46 1.31 8.57 -2.77
C GLY A 46 2.60 9.33 -2.61
N LEU A 47 2.51 10.41 -1.83
CA LEU A 47 3.60 11.33 -1.54
C LEU A 47 3.71 11.52 -0.04
N LYS A 48 4.94 11.47 0.46
CA LYS A 48 5.28 11.89 1.81
C LYS A 48 6.06 13.20 1.74
N TYR A 49 5.58 14.20 2.45
CA TYR A 49 6.28 15.47 2.67
C TYR A 49 6.88 15.47 4.08
N THR A 50 8.16 15.86 4.21
CA THR A 50 8.85 15.92 5.50
C THR A 50 9.42 17.31 5.76
N TYR A 51 8.84 18.03 6.71
CA TYR A 51 9.33 19.34 7.15
C TYR A 51 10.32 19.21 8.32
N LYS A 52 11.52 19.77 8.12
CA LYS A 52 12.59 19.88 9.13
C LYS A 52 12.95 18.57 9.86
N LYS A 53 12.73 17.40 9.24
CA LYS A 53 12.92 16.06 9.85
C LYS A 53 12.08 15.77 11.11
N THR A 54 11.21 16.69 11.52
CA THR A 54 10.36 16.58 12.72
C THR A 54 8.93 16.27 12.34
N LEU A 55 8.39 16.96 11.34
CA LEU A 55 6.98 16.88 10.96
C LEU A 55 6.86 16.23 9.59
N SER A 56 5.95 15.29 9.43
CA SER A 56 5.69 14.62 8.16
C SER A 56 4.20 14.51 7.88
N VAL A 57 3.85 14.76 6.62
CA VAL A 57 2.49 14.62 6.10
C VAL A 57 2.55 13.61 4.97
N LYS A 58 1.62 12.66 4.96
CA LYS A 58 1.53 11.63 3.93
C LYS A 58 0.16 11.69 3.29
N LEU A 59 0.13 11.84 1.98
CA LEU A 59 -1.07 11.72 1.17
C LEU A 59 -0.92 10.47 0.30
N GLY A 60 -1.97 9.66 0.24
CA GLY A 60 -1.92 8.43 -0.56
C GLY A 60 -3.28 7.98 -1.01
N TYR A 61 -3.27 7.19 -2.07
CA TYR A 61 -4.42 6.50 -2.61
C TYR A 61 -4.17 4.99 -2.56
N LEU A 62 -5.22 4.25 -2.21
CA LEU A 62 -5.21 2.80 -2.08
C LEU A 62 -6.40 2.23 -2.83
N TYR A 63 -6.12 1.35 -3.77
CA TYR A 63 -7.09 0.49 -4.42
C TYR A 63 -7.01 -0.91 -3.84
N THR A 64 -8.16 -1.52 -3.61
CA THR A 64 -8.28 -2.87 -3.07
C THR A 64 -9.29 -3.66 -3.89
N ALA A 65 -8.93 -4.88 -4.26
CA ALA A 65 -9.82 -5.82 -4.95
C ALA A 65 -9.61 -7.25 -4.47
N GLU A 66 -10.69 -8.02 -4.53
CA GLU A 66 -10.73 -9.44 -4.18
C GLU A 66 -10.75 -10.30 -5.45
N SER A 67 -10.09 -11.46 -5.40
CA SER A 67 -9.84 -12.27 -6.60
C SER A 67 -10.97 -13.23 -6.95
N ASP A 68 -11.76 -13.65 -5.97
CA ASP A 68 -12.47 -14.93 -6.00
C ASP A 68 -14.00 -14.84 -5.87
N LEU A 69 -14.61 -13.68 -6.11
CA LEU A 69 -16.08 -13.57 -6.09
C LEU A 69 -16.55 -12.80 -7.32
N ASP A 70 -17.55 -13.37 -8.01
CA ASP A 70 -18.32 -12.72 -9.08
C ASP A 70 -18.97 -11.39 -8.63
N GLU A 71 -18.91 -11.07 -7.32
CA GLU A 71 -19.28 -9.81 -6.66
C GLU A 71 -18.16 -9.24 -5.75
N GLY A 72 -16.88 -9.41 -6.09
CA GLY A 72 -15.77 -8.99 -5.22
C GLY A 72 -15.79 -7.49 -4.90
N GLU A 73 -15.74 -7.15 -3.60
CA GLU A 73 -15.75 -5.76 -3.13
C GLU A 73 -14.50 -5.01 -3.62
N LYS A 74 -14.74 -3.92 -4.35
CA LYS A 74 -13.70 -2.97 -4.78
C LYS A 74 -13.77 -1.73 -3.91
N ALA A 75 -12.65 -1.37 -3.30
CA ALA A 75 -12.56 -0.16 -2.48
C ALA A 75 -11.51 0.82 -3.00
N ASN A 76 -11.91 2.08 -3.06
CA ASN A 76 -11.05 3.22 -3.35
C ASN A 76 -10.90 4.04 -2.08
N VAL A 77 -9.69 4.14 -1.54
CA VAL A 77 -9.44 4.81 -0.26
C VAL A 77 -8.41 5.93 -0.46
N LEU A 78 -8.79 7.15 -0.09
CA LEU A 78 -7.87 8.27 0.09
C LEU A 78 -7.37 8.28 1.53
N THR A 79 -6.07 8.44 1.69
CA THR A 79 -5.39 8.39 3.00
C THR A 79 -4.65 9.69 3.25
N VAL A 80 -4.84 10.23 4.45
CA VAL A 80 -4.08 11.35 4.99
C VAL A 80 -3.45 10.90 6.29
N GLY A 81 -2.13 11.02 6.38
CA GLY A 81 -1.36 10.64 7.56
C GLY A 81 -0.53 11.82 8.06
N PHE A 82 -0.44 11.96 9.38
CA PHE A 82 0.40 12.94 10.05
C PHE A 82 1.36 12.20 10.98
N GLY A 83 2.62 12.63 11.00
CA GLY A 83 3.65 12.07 11.88
C GLY A 83 4.54 13.16 12.46
N TYR A 84 4.78 13.09 13.76
CA TYR A 84 5.69 13.98 14.48
C TYR A 84 6.78 13.14 15.16
N LYS A 85 8.05 13.55 15.04
CA LYS A 85 9.20 12.89 15.66
C LYS A 85 9.81 13.80 16.73
N PHE A 86 9.73 13.38 17.99
CA PHE A 86 10.41 13.99 19.14
C PHE A 86 11.89 13.61 19.17
#